data_AF-A0A3M1FFN8-F1
#
_entry.id   AF-A0A3M1FFN8-F1
#
_cell.length_a   1.000
_cell.length_b   1.000
_cell.length_c   1.000
_cell.angle_alpha   90.00
_cell.angle_beta   90.00
_cell.angle_gamma   90.00
#
_symmetry.space_group_name_H-M   'P 1'
#
loop_
_entity.id
_entity.type
_entity.pdbx_description
1 polymer ?
#
loop_
_entity_poly.entity_id
_entity_poly.type
_entity_poly.pdbx_seq_one_letter_code
_entity_poly.pdbx_strand_id
1 'polypeptide(L)' 'MIHIQQHGPITAIRMARSLLGRPIYWTTAYLLDGLLIDSGPPCLAADLVRTLAGARVEQIVVTHCHEDHIGGLA' A
#
# COMPACT_ATOMS: atom_id res chain seq x y z
N MET A 1 -2.76 6.55 -7.53
CA MET A 1 -2.82 7.62 -6.50
C MET A 1 -2.46 7.02 -5.15
N ILE A 2 -1.67 7.73 -4.33
CA ILE A 2 -1.32 7.31 -2.96
C ILE A 2 -1.59 8.46 -1.98
N HIS A 3 -2.29 8.17 -0.88
CA HIS A 3 -2.54 9.09 0.23
C HIS A 3 -2.03 8.44 1.52
N ILE A 4 -1.24 9.17 2.31
CA ILE A 4 -0.70 8.68 3.59
C ILE A 4 -1.52 9.30 4.73
N GLN A 5 -1.95 8.47 5.67
CA GLN A 5 -2.65 8.90 6.88
C GLN A 5 -2.00 8.26 8.11
N GLN A 6 -1.72 9.07 9.13
CA GLN A 6 -1.15 8.59 10.39
C GLN A 6 -2.25 8.39 11.43
N HIS A 7 -2.28 7.23 12.06
CA HIS A 7 -3.22 6.85 13.12
C HIS A 7 -2.45 6.25 14.31
N GLY A 8 -1.97 7.13 15.20
CA GLY A 8 -1.07 6.71 16.28
C GLY A 8 0.18 6.02 15.71
N PRO A 9 0.49 4.76 16.09
CA PRO A 9 1.65 4.04 15.58
C PRO A 9 1.45 3.48 14.16
N ILE A 10 0.25 3.58 13.58
CA ILE A 10 -0.09 3.00 12.27
C ILE A 10 0.05 4.06 11.19
N THR A 11 0.76 3.73 10.11
CA THR A 11 0.76 4.50 8.86
C THR A 11 -0.15 3.77 7.86
N ALA A 12 -1.29 4.38 7.53
CA ALA A 12 -2.21 3.89 6.50
C ALA A 12 -1.82 4.49 5.14
N ILE A 13 -1.47 3.62 4.19
CA ILE A 13 -1.06 3.96 2.83
C ILE A 13 -2.24 3.62 1.91
N ARG A 14 -3.13 4.60 1.73
CA ARG A 14 -4.33 4.46 0.90
C ARG A 14 -3.95 4.58 -0.56
N MET A 15 -4.35 3.60 -1.36
CA MET A 15 -3.97 3.47 -2.75
C MET A 15 -5.23 3.37 -3.62
N ALA A 16 -5.20 4.02 -4.77
CA ALA A 16 -6.25 3.89 -5.75
C ALA A 16 -5.68 3.79 -7.16
N ARG A 17 -6.12 2.75 -7.87
CA ARG A 17 -6.03 2.73 -9.32
C ARG A 17 -6.92 3.84 -9.86
N SER A 18 -6.35 4.75 -10.62
CA SER A 18 -7.06 5.90 -11.17
C SER A 18 -7.16 5.84 -12.67
N LEU A 19 -8.30 6.27 -13.22
CA LEU A 19 -8.53 6.47 -14.64
C LEU A 19 -8.96 7.92 -14.85
N LEU A 20 -8.27 8.64 -15.75
CA LEU A 20 -8.50 10.07 -16.01
C LEU A 20 -8.51 10.93 -14.73
N GLY A 21 -7.58 10.63 -13.81
CA GLY A 21 -7.45 11.35 -12.54
C GLY A 21 -8.50 11.02 -11.48
N ARG A 22 -9.41 10.06 -11.74
CA ARG A 22 -10.44 9.64 -10.79
C ARG A 22 -10.15 8.24 -10.26
N PRO A 23 -10.26 7.99 -8.93
CA PRO A 23 -10.07 6.66 -8.36
C PRO A 23 -11.21 5.73 -8.81
N ILE A 24 -10.87 4.54 -9.31
CA ILE A 24 -11.84 3.49 -9.66
C ILE A 24 -12.27 2.74 -8.39
N TYR A 25 -11.29 2.36 -7.57
CA TYR A 25 -11.48 1.74 -6.26
C TYR A 25 -10.34 2.16 -5.34
N TRP A 26 -10.53 1.96 -4.04
CA TRP A 26 -9.53 2.20 -3.01
C TRP A 26 -9.19 0.89 -2.32
N THR A 27 -7.91 0.72 -2.06
CA THR A 27 -7.34 -0.28 -1.15
C THR A 27 -6.40 0.43 -0.19
N THR A 28 -5.97 -0.24 0.88
CA THR A 28 -5.07 0.35 1.88
C THR A 28 -4.06 -0.69 2.32
N ALA A 29 -2.78 -0.35 2.24
CA ALA A 29 -1.74 -1.07 2.96
C ALA A 29 -1.51 -0.38 4.31
N TYR A 30 -1.08 -1.14 5.32
CA TYR A 30 -0.79 -0.60 6.65
C TYR A 30 0.63 -0.93 7.04
N LEU A 31 1.35 0.07 7.55
CA LEU A 31 2.65 -0.13 8.17
C LEU A 31 2.52 0.10 9.68
N LEU A 32 2.94 -0.90 10.45
CA LEU A 32 3.00 -0.86 11.90
C LEU A 32 4.27 -1.57 12.37
N ASP A 33 5.19 -0.84 12.99
CA ASP A 33 6.39 -1.40 13.63
C ASP A 33 7.12 -2.47 12.80
N GLY A 34 7.49 -2.14 11.56
CA GLY A 34 8.20 -3.07 10.67
C GLY A 34 7.32 -4.06 9.90
N LEU A 35 6.04 -4.21 10.27
CA LEU A 35 5.08 -5.05 9.57
C LEU A 35 4.31 -4.26 8.51
N LEU A 36 4.46 -4.65 7.25
CA LEU A 36 3.62 -4.19 6.15
C LEU A 36 2.47 -5.18 5.93
N ILE A 37 1.23 -4.70 6.02
CA ILE A 37 0.01 -5.47 5.75
C ILE A 37 -0.51 -5.04 4.38
N ASP A 38 -0.58 -5.99 3.45
CA ASP A 38 -0.87 -5.82 2.02
C ASP A 38 0.12 -4.90 1.28
N SER A 39 0.04 -4.91 -0.05
CA SER A 39 0.99 -4.26 -0.96
C SER A 39 0.34 -3.47 -2.10
N GLY A 40 -0.99 -3.41 -2.15
CA GLY A 40 -1.70 -2.65 -3.17
C GLY A 40 -1.70 -3.31 -4.55
N PRO A 41 -2.23 -2.58 -5.57
CA PRO A 41 -2.24 -3.04 -6.95
C PRO A 41 -0.86 -2.89 -7.62
N PRO A 42 -0.53 -3.71 -8.64
CA PRO A 42 0.76 -3.73 -9.32
C PRO A 42 1.10 -2.39 -9.98
N CYS A 43 0.10 -1.65 -10.47
CA CYS A 43 0.31 -0.35 -11.10
C CYS A 43 0.86 0.73 -10.16
N LEU A 44 0.83 0.50 -8.84
CA LEU A 44 1.35 1.41 -7.81
C LEU A 44 2.55 0.82 -7.05
N ALA A 45 3.08 -0.34 -7.43
CA ALA A 45 4.18 -0.99 -6.72
C ALA A 45 5.41 -0.07 -6.57
N ALA A 46 5.81 0.60 -7.66
CA ALA A 46 6.94 1.54 -7.62
C ALA A 46 6.64 2.79 -6.77
N ASP A 47 5.40 3.28 -6.75
CA ASP A 47 4.98 4.37 -5.87
C ASP A 47 4.99 3.94 -4.41
N LEU A 48 4.59 2.70 -4.11
CA LEU A 48 4.64 2.13 -2.77
C LEU A 48 6.08 2.02 -2.27
N VAL A 49 7.00 1.52 -3.08
CA VAL A 49 8.43 1.45 -2.73
C VAL A 49 8.99 2.84 -2.42
N ARG A 50 8.65 3.85 -3.23
CA ARG A 50 9.02 5.25 -2.95
C ARG A 50 8.39 5.77 -1.67
N THR A 51 7.14 5.40 -1.41
CA THR A 51 6.41 5.78 -0.18
C THR A 51 7.04 5.18 1.07
N LEU A 52 7.54 3.95 0.97
CA LEU A 52 8.22 3.22 2.04
C LEU A 52 9.72 3.55 2.14
N ALA A 53 10.24 4.46 1.32
CA ALA A 53 11.65 4.83 1.37
C ALA A 53 12.01 5.43 2.75
N GLY A 54 12.94 4.79 3.45
CA GLY A 54 13.33 5.16 4.82
C GLY A 54 12.45 4.58 5.92
N ALA A 55 11.35 3.90 5.58
CA ALA A 55 10.60 3.09 6.53
C ALA A 55 11.32 1.75 6.77
N ARG A 56 11.27 1.27 8.01
CA ARG A 56 11.67 -0.11 8.35
C ARG A 56 10.53 -1.03 7.92
N VAL A 57 10.80 -1.93 6.96
CA VAL A 57 9.90 -3.01 6.57
C VAL A 57 10.67 -4.32 6.75
N GLU A 58 10.21 -5.16 7.67
CA GLU A 58 10.85 -6.43 8.03
C GLU A 58 10.04 -7.62 7.60
N GLN A 59 8.72 -7.45 7.56
CA GLN A 59 7.76 -8.49 7.28
C GLN A 59 6.64 -7.95 6.41
N ILE A 60 6.12 -8.81 5.54
CA ILE A 60 4.95 -8.54 4.72
C ILE A 60 3.93 -9.63 5.00
N VAL A 61 2.72 -9.24 5.38
CA VAL A 61 1.57 -10.14 5.49
C VAL A 61 0.56 -9.74 4.43
N VAL A 62 0.11 -10.72 3.66
CA VAL A 62 -0.96 -10.55 2.68
C VAL A 62 -2.24 -11.11 3.28
N THR A 63 -3.26 -10.27 3.39
CA THR A 63 -4.55 -10.65 3.99
C THR A 63 -5.27 -11.70 3.12
N HIS A 64 -5.22 -11.53 1.80
CA HIS A 64 -5.76 -12.45 0.79
C HIS A 64 -5.20 -12.11 -0.60
N CYS A 65 -5.39 -12.99 -1.58
CA CYS A 65 -4.72 -12.90 -2.89
C CYS A 65 -5.52 -12.18 -3.99
N HIS A 66 -6.26 -11.12 -3.67
CA HIS A 66 -6.80 -10.24 -4.72
C HIS A 66 -5.71 -9.28 -5.25
N GLU A 67 -5.86 -8.87 -6.51
CA GLU A 67 -4.90 -8.04 -7.25
C GLU A 67 -4.50 -6.78 -6.49
N ASP A 68 -5.44 -6.16 -5.79
CA ASP A 68 -5.26 -4.90 -5.07
C ASP A 68 -4.67 -5.07 -3.66
N HIS A 69 -4.38 -6.30 -3.25
CA HIS A 69 -3.72 -6.62 -1.97
C HIS A 69 -2.33 -7.21 -2.18
N ILE A 70 -2.19 -8.19 -3.08
CA ILE A 70 -0.91 -8.87 -3.33
C ILE A 70 -0.13 -8.29 -4.51
N GLY A 71 -0.78 -7.49 -5.37
CA GLY A 71 -0.23 -7.11 -6.67
C GLY A 71 1.07 -6.30 -6.60
N GLY A 72 1.32 -5.57 -5.52
CA GLY A 72 2.56 -4.82 -5.31
C GLY A 72 3.81 -5.69 -5.09
N LEU A 73 3.65 -7.01 -4.89
CA LEU A 73 4.75 -7.97 -4.75
C LEU A 73 5.16 -8.65 -6.06
N ALA A 74 4.46 -8.37 -7.16
CA ALA A 74 4.71 -8.97 -8.46
C ALA A 74 5.97 -8.44 -9.17
#